data_AF-A0AAF5PT69-F1
#
_entry.id   AF-A0AAF5PT69-F1
#
_cell.length_a   1.000
_cell.length_b   1.000
_cell.length_c   1.000
_cell.angle_alpha   90.00
_cell.angle_beta   90.00
_cell.angle_gamma   90.00
#
_symmetry.space_group_name_H-M   'P 1'
#
loop_
_entity.id
_entity.type
_entity.pdbx_description
1 polymer ?
#
loop_
_entity_poly.entity_id
_entity_poly.type
_entity_poly.pdbx_seq_one_letter_code
_entity_poly.pdbx_strand_id
1 'polypeptide(L)'
;MSRLVIKAKCMKVLNEAGRVGTDDEAIQHGKNFYKFMFGHHPDLRVFFKGAENFTPADVQNSDRFAKQGTKNSSLILNFFNRQKVLLAVRIIINTYDDPETFRAYARETVNRHIKFKIDRALWLAFFTVLVNSLKEHTIIDEETEKAFLQIGKEFSDECLKHIVALNLHN
;
A
#
# COMPACT_ATOMS: atom_id res chain seq x y z
N MET A 1 -3.84 23.07 2.10
CA MET A 1 -5.16 22.44 2.36
C MET A 1 -5.20 21.96 3.80
N SER A 2 -6.37 21.92 4.45
CA SER A 2 -6.50 21.29 5.77
C SER A 2 -6.39 19.76 5.66
N ARG A 3 -6.00 19.08 6.75
CA ARG A 3 -5.90 17.61 6.79
C ARG A 3 -7.22 16.92 6.40
N LEU A 4 -8.36 17.48 6.81
CA LEU A 4 -9.69 17.00 6.45
C LEU A 4 -9.94 17.04 4.93
N VAL A 5 -9.56 18.14 4.26
CA VAL A 5 -9.73 18.29 2.81
C VAL A 5 -8.82 17.32 2.04
N ILE A 6 -7.56 17.19 2.48
CA ILE A 6 -6.60 16.24 1.88
C ILE A 6 -7.12 14.81 2.02
N LYS A 7 -7.54 14.40 3.22
CA LYS A 7 -8.16 13.10 3.49
C LYS A 7 -9.35 12.85 2.55
N ALA A 8 -10.29 13.78 2.46
CA ALA A 8 -11.48 13.62 1.64
C ALA A 8 -11.14 13.41 0.15
N LYS A 9 -10.21 14.19 -0.41
CA LYS A 9 -9.74 14.05 -1.79
C LYS A 9 -9.12 12.66 -2.05
N CYS A 10 -8.18 12.23 -1.21
CA CYS A 10 -7.53 10.94 -1.37
C CYS A 10 -8.52 9.76 -1.17
N MET A 11 -9.46 9.88 -0.22
CA MET A 11 -10.48 8.85 0.01
C MET A 11 -11.44 8.69 -1.17
N LYS A 12 -11.76 9.78 -1.89
CA LYS A 12 -12.56 9.71 -3.11
C LYS A 12 -11.90 8.80 -4.16
N VAL A 13 -10.61 9.02 -4.45
CA VAL A 13 -9.84 8.20 -5.38
C VAL A 13 -9.77 6.74 -4.90
N LEU A 14 -9.55 6.49 -3.61
CA LEU A 14 -9.53 5.12 -3.09
C LEU A 14 -10.89 4.42 -3.19
N ASN A 15 -12.01 5.14 -3.10
CA ASN A 15 -13.32 4.55 -3.31
C ASN A 15 -13.53 4.08 -4.75
N GLU A 16 -12.91 4.77 -5.71
CA GLU A 16 -13.03 4.49 -7.15
C GLU A 16 -12.07 3.40 -7.62
N ALA A 17 -10.78 3.46 -7.25
CA ALA A 17 -9.74 2.59 -7.83
C ALA A 17 -8.90 1.80 -6.79
N GLY A 18 -9.15 2.02 -5.50
CA GLY A 18 -8.37 1.43 -4.40
C GLY A 18 -9.24 0.77 -3.33
N ARG A 19 -10.42 0.28 -3.73
CA ARG A 19 -11.45 -0.21 -2.79
C ARG A 19 -10.99 -1.47 -2.04
N VAL A 20 -11.43 -1.59 -0.80
CA VAL A 20 -11.23 -2.74 0.08
C VAL A 20 -12.60 -3.39 0.31
N GLY A 21 -12.70 -4.71 0.20
CA GLY A 21 -13.97 -5.43 0.18
C GLY A 21 -13.81 -6.90 -0.22
N THR A 22 -14.88 -7.69 -0.09
CA THR A 22 -14.85 -9.14 -0.40
C THR A 22 -15.34 -9.46 -1.82
N ASP A 23 -15.93 -8.48 -2.49
CA ASP A 23 -16.42 -8.59 -3.87
C ASP A 23 -15.26 -8.56 -4.89
N ASP A 24 -15.58 -8.95 -6.13
CA ASP A 24 -14.57 -9.17 -7.15
C ASP A 24 -13.88 -7.89 -7.62
N GLU A 25 -14.58 -6.75 -7.58
CA GLU A 25 -14.01 -5.45 -7.93
C GLU A 25 -12.94 -5.02 -6.91
N ALA A 26 -13.25 -5.08 -5.61
CA ALA A 26 -12.28 -4.76 -4.56
C ALA A 26 -11.05 -5.68 -4.60
N ILE A 27 -11.24 -6.94 -4.99
CA ILE A 27 -10.14 -7.90 -5.17
C ILE A 27 -9.30 -7.55 -6.39
N GLN A 28 -9.93 -7.13 -7.49
CA GLN A 28 -9.21 -6.69 -8.68
C GLN A 28 -8.41 -5.42 -8.41
N HIS A 29 -8.90 -4.46 -7.62
CA HIS A 29 -8.11 -3.30 -7.20
C HIS A 29 -6.82 -3.71 -6.47
N GLY A 30 -6.91 -4.69 -5.56
CA GLY A 30 -5.72 -5.24 -4.91
C GLY A 30 -4.73 -5.89 -5.90
N LYS A 31 -5.23 -6.60 -6.93
CA LYS A 31 -4.40 -7.18 -7.99
C LYS A 31 -3.73 -6.11 -8.84
N ASN A 32 -4.47 -5.07 -9.21
CA ASN A 32 -3.98 -3.99 -10.06
C ASN A 32 -2.73 -3.33 -9.47
N PHE A 33 -2.72 -3.05 -8.17
CA PHE A 33 -1.55 -2.52 -7.48
C PHE A 33 -0.31 -3.43 -7.64
N TYR A 34 -0.43 -4.73 -7.35
CA TYR A 34 0.71 -5.64 -7.46
C TYR A 34 1.12 -5.90 -8.90
N LYS A 35 0.18 -5.92 -9.85
CA LYS A 35 0.50 -6.02 -11.28
C LYS A 35 1.30 -4.82 -11.75
N PHE A 36 0.89 -3.62 -11.36
CA PHE A 36 1.61 -2.39 -11.64
C PHE A 36 3.01 -2.43 -11.06
N MET A 37 3.13 -2.70 -9.75
CA MET A 37 4.41 -2.74 -9.05
C MET A 37 5.34 -3.80 -9.65
N PHE A 38 4.85 -5.02 -9.88
CA PHE A 38 5.69 -6.07 -10.45
C PHE A 38 6.07 -5.74 -11.88
N GLY A 39 5.20 -5.11 -12.68
CA GLY A 39 5.50 -4.71 -14.05
C GLY A 39 6.53 -3.58 -14.16
N HIS A 40 6.43 -2.56 -13.31
CA HIS A 40 7.22 -1.32 -13.41
C HIS A 40 8.40 -1.25 -12.45
N HIS A 41 8.38 -2.01 -11.35
CA HIS A 41 9.41 -2.04 -10.31
C HIS A 41 9.85 -3.48 -10.01
N PRO A 42 10.44 -4.18 -11.01
CA PRO A 42 10.86 -5.57 -10.86
C PRO A 42 11.93 -5.78 -9.78
N ASP A 43 12.72 -4.75 -9.49
CA ASP A 43 13.73 -4.70 -8.42
C ASP A 43 13.11 -4.94 -7.03
N LEU A 44 11.85 -4.51 -6.81
CA LEU A 44 11.16 -4.68 -5.54
C LEU A 44 10.65 -6.11 -5.30
N ARG A 45 10.64 -6.97 -6.33
CA ARG A 45 10.15 -8.35 -6.22
C ARG A 45 11.00 -9.20 -5.26
N VAL A 46 12.25 -8.81 -4.99
CA VAL A 46 13.16 -9.48 -4.05
C VAL A 46 12.58 -9.60 -2.63
N PHE A 47 11.69 -8.68 -2.23
CA PHE A 47 11.03 -8.72 -0.93
C PHE A 47 9.87 -9.74 -0.87
N PHE A 48 9.46 -10.31 -2.00
CA PHE A 48 8.32 -11.21 -2.12
C PHE A 48 8.78 -12.65 -2.34
N LYS A 49 9.23 -13.31 -1.26
CA LYS A 49 9.73 -14.69 -1.29
C LYS A 49 8.80 -15.65 -2.05
N GLY A 50 9.31 -16.40 -3.02
CA GLY A 50 8.56 -17.32 -3.89
C GLY A 50 7.74 -16.64 -5.01
N ALA A 51 7.92 -15.34 -5.22
CA ALA A 51 7.34 -14.57 -6.32
C ALA A 51 8.35 -13.60 -6.97
N GLU A 52 9.64 -13.82 -6.74
CA GLU A 52 10.73 -12.93 -7.16
C GLU A 52 10.74 -12.74 -8.69
N ASN A 53 10.34 -13.77 -9.44
CA ASN A 53 10.32 -13.78 -10.91
C ASN A 53 8.93 -13.63 -11.52
N PHE A 54 7.90 -13.28 -10.73
CA PHE A 54 6.53 -13.19 -11.24
C PHE A 54 6.38 -12.05 -12.25
N THR A 55 5.69 -12.34 -13.35
CA THR A 55 5.22 -11.36 -14.33
C THR A 55 3.85 -10.78 -13.92
N PRO A 56 3.40 -9.66 -14.53
CA PRO A 56 2.04 -9.17 -14.31
C PRO A 56 0.94 -10.20 -14.63
N ALA A 57 1.18 -11.10 -15.59
CA ALA A 57 0.27 -12.20 -15.90
C ALA A 57 0.22 -13.24 -14.77
N ASP A 58 1.38 -13.57 -14.18
CA ASP A 58 1.44 -14.46 -13.02
C ASP A 58 0.73 -13.85 -11.82
N VAL A 59 0.86 -12.53 -11.60
CA VAL A 59 0.12 -11.83 -10.54
C VAL A 59 -1.40 -11.86 -10.77
N GLN A 60 -1.87 -11.74 -12.03
CA GLN A 60 -3.30 -11.80 -12.33
C GLN A 60 -3.90 -13.18 -12.00
N ASN A 61 -3.14 -14.25 -12.30
CA ASN A 61 -3.62 -15.64 -12.28
C ASN A 61 -3.24 -16.42 -11.02
N SER A 62 -2.29 -15.93 -10.23
CA SER A 62 -1.81 -16.63 -9.03
C SER A 62 -2.83 -16.60 -7.90
N ASP A 63 -3.12 -17.72 -7.24
CA ASP A 63 -3.99 -17.78 -6.06
C ASP A 63 -3.45 -17.01 -4.84
N ARG A 64 -2.12 -16.94 -4.71
CA ARG A 64 -1.42 -16.03 -3.78
C ARG A 64 -1.82 -14.58 -4.04
N PHE A 65 -2.22 -14.27 -5.28
CA PHE A 65 -2.76 -12.99 -5.73
C PHE A 65 -4.25 -13.02 -6.23
N ALA A 66 -4.99 -14.14 -6.18
CA ALA A 66 -6.36 -14.27 -6.72
C ALA A 66 -7.47 -14.54 -5.68
N LYS A 67 -7.43 -15.62 -4.90
CA LYS A 67 -8.32 -15.89 -3.75
C LYS A 67 -8.00 -17.30 -3.24
N GLN A 68 -7.99 -17.51 -1.93
CA GLN A 68 -8.25 -18.84 -1.39
C GLN A 68 -9.74 -18.90 -1.08
N GLY A 69 -10.46 -19.67 -1.90
CA GLY A 69 -11.85 -20.06 -1.72
C GLY A 69 -12.06 -21.26 -2.63
N THR A 70 -11.58 -22.44 -2.25
CA THR A 70 -12.43 -23.41 -1.58
C THR A 70 -11.60 -24.57 -0.99
N LYS A 71 -11.94 -24.94 0.25
CA LYS A 71 -11.70 -26.23 0.92
C LYS A 71 -10.23 -26.62 1.22
N ASN A 72 -9.88 -26.52 2.51
CA ASN A 72 -8.83 -27.29 3.20
C ASN A 72 -7.44 -26.67 3.42
N SER A 73 -7.32 -25.36 3.60
CA SER A 73 -6.14 -24.77 4.27
C SER A 73 -6.47 -23.36 4.77
N SER A 74 -6.58 -23.19 6.09
CA SER A 74 -6.69 -21.93 6.85
C SER A 74 -7.16 -20.69 6.05
N LEU A 75 -8.45 -20.64 5.72
CA LEU A 75 -9.11 -19.57 4.94
C LEU A 75 -8.98 -18.17 5.55
N ILE A 76 -8.66 -18.08 6.85
CA ILE A 76 -8.48 -16.80 7.56
C ILE A 76 -7.05 -16.25 7.40
N LEU A 77 -6.06 -17.03 6.94
CA LEU A 77 -4.67 -16.54 6.86
C LEU A 77 -4.28 -15.98 5.48
N ASN A 78 -4.85 -16.51 4.40
CA ASN A 78 -4.46 -16.16 3.02
C ASN A 78 -5.39 -15.14 2.34
N PHE A 79 -6.60 -14.93 2.85
CA PHE A 79 -7.50 -13.87 2.38
C PHE A 79 -6.92 -12.46 2.61
N PHE A 80 -5.98 -12.34 3.55
CA PHE A 80 -5.50 -11.06 4.04
C PHE A 80 -4.32 -10.46 3.29
N ASN A 81 -3.59 -11.16 2.41
CA ASN A 81 -2.29 -10.60 1.94
C ASN A 81 -2.40 -9.47 0.90
N ARG A 82 -3.43 -9.44 0.05
CA ARG A 82 -3.55 -8.40 -0.99
C ARG A 82 -4.22 -7.13 -0.51
N GLN A 83 -5.33 -7.29 0.19
CA GLN A 83 -6.05 -6.15 0.74
C GLN A 83 -5.28 -5.51 1.90
N LYS A 84 -4.30 -6.19 2.50
CA LYS A 84 -3.42 -5.59 3.54
C LYS A 84 -2.81 -4.27 3.09
N VAL A 85 -2.29 -4.18 1.86
CA VAL A 85 -1.64 -2.94 1.40
C VAL A 85 -2.68 -1.84 1.15
N LEU A 86 -3.77 -2.12 0.45
CA LEU A 86 -4.83 -1.13 0.22
C LEU A 86 -5.58 -0.74 1.50
N LEU A 87 -5.75 -1.68 2.43
CA LEU A 87 -6.30 -1.44 3.77
C LEU A 87 -5.34 -0.57 4.58
N ALA A 88 -4.04 -0.83 4.54
CA ALA A 88 -3.05 0.00 5.23
C ALA A 88 -3.08 1.43 4.67
N VAL A 89 -3.07 1.58 3.35
CA VAL A 89 -3.22 2.89 2.67
C VAL A 89 -4.51 3.59 3.09
N ARG A 90 -5.63 2.87 3.13
CA ARG A 90 -6.91 3.40 3.60
C ARG A 90 -6.83 3.85 5.06
N ILE A 91 -6.20 3.08 5.95
CA ILE A 91 -6.02 3.47 7.36
C ILE A 91 -5.16 4.73 7.47
N ILE A 92 -4.04 4.79 6.74
CA ILE A 92 -3.14 5.97 6.69
C ILE A 92 -3.93 7.22 6.30
N ILE A 93 -4.69 7.15 5.22
CA ILE A 93 -5.47 8.31 4.73
C ILE A 93 -6.63 8.63 5.67
N ASN A 94 -7.34 7.61 6.17
CA ASN A 94 -8.51 7.80 7.02
C ASN A 94 -8.17 8.31 8.43
N THR A 95 -6.93 8.12 8.88
CA THR A 95 -6.43 8.64 10.17
C THR A 95 -5.65 9.94 10.01
N TYR A 96 -5.50 10.48 8.80
CA TYR A 96 -4.64 11.65 8.55
C TYR A 96 -5.10 12.93 9.28
N ASP A 97 -6.39 13.05 9.59
CA ASP A 97 -7.00 14.11 10.40
C ASP A 97 -6.83 13.93 11.92
N ASP A 98 -6.33 12.77 12.36
CA ASP A 98 -5.93 12.46 13.74
C ASP A 98 -4.40 12.21 13.78
N PRO A 99 -3.59 13.26 14.03
CA PRO A 99 -2.13 13.16 13.95
C PRO A 99 -1.49 12.17 14.93
N GLU A 100 -2.16 11.85 16.04
CA GLU A 100 -1.63 10.89 17.02
C GLU A 100 -1.76 9.46 16.48
N THR A 101 -2.98 9.09 16.06
CA THR A 101 -3.24 7.78 15.48
C THR A 101 -2.48 7.57 14.17
N PHE A 102 -2.41 8.58 13.31
CA PHE A 102 -1.62 8.54 12.07
C PHE A 102 -0.16 8.18 12.33
N ARG A 103 0.48 8.87 13.28
CA ARG A 103 1.89 8.63 13.62
C ARG A 103 2.09 7.30 14.33
N ALA A 104 1.18 6.90 15.22
CA ALA A 104 1.22 5.58 15.84
C ALA A 104 1.15 4.45 14.80
N TYR A 105 0.29 4.59 13.79
CA TYR A 105 0.18 3.63 12.71
C TYR A 105 1.43 3.59 11.82
N ALA A 106 2.09 4.73 11.59
CA ALA A 106 3.39 4.76 10.89
C ALA A 106 4.46 3.94 11.63
N ARG A 107 4.62 4.16 12.94
CA ARG A 107 5.57 3.39 13.77
C ARG A 107 5.26 1.90 13.80
N GLU A 108 3.98 1.55 13.92
CA GLU A 108 3.55 0.15 13.88
C GLU A 108 3.80 -0.50 12.51
N THR A 109 3.65 0.28 11.43
CA THR A 109 4.01 -0.17 10.09
C THR A 109 5.50 -0.47 10.01
N VAL A 110 6.37 0.41 10.50
CA VAL A 110 7.81 0.14 10.60
C VAL A 110 8.06 -1.18 11.35
N ASN A 111 7.51 -1.35 12.56
CA ASN A 111 7.71 -2.55 13.38
C ASN A 111 7.40 -3.85 12.61
N ARG A 112 6.32 -3.87 11.84
CA ARG A 112 5.92 -5.03 11.02
C ARG A 112 6.86 -5.31 9.84
N HIS A 113 7.62 -4.30 9.41
CA HIS A 113 8.49 -4.36 8.24
C HIS A 113 9.99 -4.48 8.57
N ILE A 114 10.41 -4.36 9.83
CA ILE A 114 11.83 -4.45 10.26
C ILE A 114 12.54 -5.67 9.68
N LYS A 115 11.89 -6.84 9.70
CA LYS A 115 12.47 -8.11 9.23
C LYS A 115 12.84 -8.13 7.75
N PHE A 116 12.26 -7.24 6.94
CA PHE A 116 12.53 -7.16 5.50
C PHE A 116 13.69 -6.22 5.17
N LYS A 117 14.23 -5.49 6.15
CA LYS A 117 15.34 -4.54 5.97
C LYS A 117 15.10 -3.59 4.78
N ILE A 118 13.90 -3.01 4.76
CA ILE A 118 13.48 -2.07 3.71
C ILE A 118 14.36 -0.83 3.76
N ASP A 119 14.90 -0.44 2.60
CA ASP A 119 15.69 0.78 2.42
C ASP A 119 14.86 2.03 2.77
N ARG A 120 15.49 3.01 3.44
CA ARG A 120 14.83 4.25 3.87
C ARG A 120 14.11 5.00 2.77
N ALA A 121 14.65 5.03 1.55
CA ALA A 121 14.05 5.74 0.42
C ALA A 121 12.72 5.11 -0.03
N LEU A 122 12.53 3.80 0.22
CA LEU A 122 11.34 3.07 -0.21
C LEU A 122 10.07 3.48 0.55
N TRP A 123 10.19 4.03 1.76
CA TRP A 123 9.04 4.53 2.53
C TRP A 123 8.30 5.65 1.79
N LEU A 124 9.05 6.59 1.21
CA LEU A 124 8.47 7.67 0.41
C LEU A 124 8.15 7.21 -1.01
N ALA A 125 9.04 6.45 -1.64
CA ALA A 125 8.86 5.99 -3.02
C ALA A 125 7.58 5.15 -3.18
N PHE A 126 7.15 4.42 -2.15
CA PHE A 126 5.89 3.68 -2.13
C PHE A 126 4.69 4.53 -2.55
N PHE A 127 4.58 5.78 -2.08
CA PHE A 127 3.44 6.65 -2.39
C PHE A 127 3.43 7.09 -3.86
N THR A 128 4.60 7.24 -4.49
CA THR A 128 4.71 7.46 -5.93
C THR A 128 4.23 6.24 -6.71
N VAL A 129 4.65 5.03 -6.33
CA VAL A 129 4.19 3.77 -6.96
C VAL A 129 2.67 3.62 -6.80
N LEU A 130 2.14 3.90 -5.61
CA LEU A 130 0.71 3.86 -5.32
C LEU A 130 -0.08 4.80 -6.23
N VAL A 131 0.29 6.09 -6.29
CA VAL A 131 -0.44 7.08 -7.11
C VAL A 131 -0.38 6.69 -8.59
N ASN A 132 0.78 6.28 -9.09
CA ASN A 132 0.92 5.86 -10.48
C ASN A 132 0.07 4.62 -10.80
N SER A 133 -0.02 3.66 -9.87
CA SER A 133 -0.90 2.49 -10.05
C SER A 133 -2.39 2.87 -10.09
N LEU A 134 -2.81 3.86 -9.30
CA LEU A 134 -4.20 4.32 -9.28
C LEU A 134 -4.55 5.07 -10.57
N LYS A 135 -3.59 5.81 -11.14
CA LYS A 135 -3.74 6.53 -12.42
C LYS A 135 -4.01 5.61 -13.62
N GLU A 136 -3.69 4.32 -13.55
CA GLU A 136 -4.07 3.35 -14.60
C GLU A 136 -5.59 3.03 -14.60
N HIS A 137 -6.30 3.39 -13.52
CA HIS A 137 -7.69 2.96 -13.30
C HIS A 137 -8.64 4.09 -12.92
N THR A 138 -8.13 5.29 -12.63
CA THR A 138 -8.95 6.50 -12.43
C THR A 138 -8.16 7.75 -12.81
N ILE A 139 -8.87 8.88 -12.95
CA ILE A 139 -8.27 10.18 -13.22
C ILE A 139 -7.92 10.84 -11.88
N ILE A 140 -6.65 11.17 -11.69
CA ILE A 140 -6.15 11.92 -10.52
C ILE A 140 -5.63 13.26 -11.01
N ASP A 141 -6.29 14.35 -10.59
CA ASP A 141 -5.81 15.71 -10.86
C ASP A 141 -4.54 16.04 -10.07
N GLU A 142 -3.82 17.09 -10.50
CA GLU A 142 -2.55 17.49 -9.89
C GLU A 142 -2.68 17.83 -8.39
N GLU A 143 -3.81 18.39 -7.97
CA GLU A 143 -4.02 18.77 -6.57
C GLU A 143 -4.19 17.53 -5.69
N THR A 144 -4.90 16.51 -6.18
CA THR A 144 -5.14 15.25 -5.51
C THR A 144 -3.87 14.39 -5.48
N GLU A 145 -3.07 14.41 -6.55
CA GLU A 145 -1.74 13.82 -6.55
C GLU A 145 -0.84 14.46 -5.49
N LYS A 146 -0.79 15.80 -5.44
CA LYS A 146 -0.05 16.52 -4.39
C LYS A 146 -0.56 16.16 -2.99
N ALA A 147 -1.86 15.94 -2.82
CA ALA A 147 -2.45 15.51 -1.56
C ALA A 147 -1.95 14.11 -1.13
N PHE A 148 -1.92 13.13 -2.04
CA PHE A 148 -1.34 11.81 -1.76
C PHE A 148 0.14 11.89 -1.39
N LEU A 149 0.93 12.66 -2.14
CA LEU A 149 2.36 12.81 -1.90
C LEU A 149 2.64 13.55 -0.59
N GLN A 150 1.79 14.50 -0.19
CA GLN A 150 1.89 15.17 1.11
C GLN A 150 1.66 14.18 2.26
N ILE A 151 0.59 13.37 2.20
CA ILE A 151 0.34 12.31 3.19
C ILE A 151 1.54 11.36 3.24
N GLY A 152 2.04 10.96 2.06
CA GLY A 152 3.17 10.05 1.93
C GLY A 152 4.46 10.58 2.54
N LYS A 153 4.75 11.87 2.33
CA LYS A 153 5.89 12.54 2.94
C LYS A 153 5.80 12.53 4.46
N GLU A 154 4.67 12.97 5.02
CA GLU A 154 4.50 13.04 6.47
C GLU A 154 4.52 11.65 7.13
N PHE A 155 3.96 10.64 6.46
CA PHE A 155 4.04 9.26 6.91
C PHE A 155 5.49 8.76 6.92
N SER A 156 6.21 9.00 5.84
CA SER A 156 7.61 8.59 5.68
C SER A 156 8.52 9.27 6.70
N ASP A 157 8.34 10.58 6.93
CA ASP A 157 9.11 11.33 7.92
C ASP A 157 8.98 10.70 9.33
N GLU A 158 7.76 10.30 9.72
CA GLU A 158 7.55 9.60 11.01
C GLU A 158 8.15 8.19 11.01
N CYS A 159 8.03 7.43 9.92
CA CYS A 159 8.68 6.12 9.79
C CYS A 159 10.20 6.23 9.96
N LEU A 160 10.84 7.17 9.28
CA LEU A 160 12.29 7.38 9.36
C LEU A 160 12.73 7.83 10.76
N LYS A 161 11.96 8.72 11.39
CA LYS A 161 12.20 9.13 12.78
C LYS A 161 12.17 7.93 13.72
N HIS A 162 11.22 7.00 13.54
CA HIS A 162 11.12 5.79 14.35
C HIS A 162 12.23 4.78 14.06
N ILE A 163 12.64 4.61 12.81
CA ILE A 163 13.78 3.77 12.41
C ILE A 163 15.06 4.24 13.10
N VAL A 164 15.30 5.57 13.13
CA VAL A 164 16.44 6.16 13.85
C VAL A 164 16.33 5.91 15.36
N ALA A 165 15.14 6.08 15.95
CA ALA A 165 14.92 5.83 17.38
C ALA A 165 15.14 4.36 17.78
N LEU A 166 14.88 3.41 16.87
CA LEU A 166 15.16 1.99 17.04
C LEU A 166 16.64 1.61 16.78
N ASN A 167 17.49 2.58 16.42
CA ASN A 167 18.89 2.37 16.05
C ASN A 167 19.05 1.36 14.89
N LEU A 168 18.15 1.42 13.90
CA LEU A 168 18.22 0.58 12.70
C LEU A 168 18.94 1.35 11.58
N HIS A 169 20.00 0.77 11.02
CA HIS A 169 20.85 1.41 10.00
C HIS A 169 20.34 1.29 8.57
N ASN A 170 19.36 0.42 8.35
CA ASN A 170 18.76 0.15 7.04
C ASN A 170 18.02 1.38 6.50
#